data_AF-A0A4R3KG59-F1
#
_entry.id   AF-A0A4R3KG59-F1
#
_cell.length_a   1.000
_cell.length_b   1.000
_cell.length_c   1.000
_cell.angle_alpha   90.00
_cell.angle_beta   90.00
_cell.angle_gamma   90.00
#
_symmetry.space_group_name_H-M   'P 1'
#
loop_
_entity.id
_entity.type
_entity.pdbx_description
1 polymer ?
#
loop_
_entity_poly.entity_id
_entity_poly.type
_entity_poly.pdbx_seq_one_letter_code
_entity_poly.pdbx_strand_id
1 'polypeptide(L)' 'MLKEILLSTLTGAVVGFVFAFFKLPIPAPTAIQGIMGIVGIFLGYQLYRMFF' A
#
# COMPACT_ATOMS: atom_id res chain seq x y z
N MET A 1 3.60 4.03 -15.78
CA MET A 1 3.08 2.67 -15.47
C MET A 1 4.13 1.74 -14.86
N LEU A 2 4.89 0.91 -15.61
CA LEU A 2 5.78 -0.09 -15.00
C LEU A 2 6.87 0.55 -14.12
N LYS A 3 7.49 1.64 -14.59
CA LYS A 3 8.49 2.40 -13.83
C LYS A 3 7.92 2.93 -12.51
N GLU A 4 6.71 3.47 -12.51
CA GLU A 4 6.07 3.99 -11.28
C GLU A 4 5.72 2.87 -10.30
N ILE A 5 5.24 1.72 -10.79
CA ILE A 5 4.96 0.53 -9.96
C ILE A 5 6.25 0.05 -9.30
N LEU A 6 7.35 -0.04 -10.05
CA LEU A 6 8.64 -0.48 -9.54
C LEU A 6 9.19 0.50 -8.49
N LEU A 7 9.16 1.80 -8.80
CA LEU A 7 9.66 2.85 -7.92
C LEU A 7 8.83 2.99 -6.64
N SER A 8 7.49 2.93 -6.73
CA SER A 8 6.61 3.00 -5.55
C SER A 8 6.77 1.78 -4.65
N THR A 9 6.89 0.58 -5.24
CA THR A 9 7.14 -0.66 -4.49
C THR A 9 8.50 -0.62 -3.79
N LEU A 10 9.55 -0.21 -4.50
CA LEU A 10 10.89 -0.07 -3.93
C LEU A 10 10.93 0.97 -2.81
N THR A 11 10.27 2.11 -3.02
CA THR A 11 10.17 3.17 -2.01
C THR A 11 9.48 2.65 -0.75
N GLY A 12 8.34 1.97 -0.89
CA GLY A 12 7.63 1.36 0.24
C GLY A 12 8.49 0.32 0.98
N ALA A 13 9.22 -0.53 0.25
CA ALA A 13 10.11 -1.53 0.83
C ALA A 13 11.27 -0.89 1.61
N VAL A 14 11.91 0.13 1.04
CA VAL A 14 13.01 0.87 1.70
C VAL A 14 12.51 1.60 2.94
N VAL A 15 11.36 2.28 2.86
CA VAL A 15 10.75 2.96 4.02
C VAL A 15 10.44 1.95 5.12
N GLY A 16 9.78 0.83 4.79
CA GLY A 16 9.49 -0.22 5.76
C GLY A 16 10.74 -0.80 6.41
N PHE A 17 11.78 -1.06 5.62
CA PHE A 17 13.07 -1.55 6.10
C PHE A 17 13.74 -0.56 7.06
N VAL A 18 13.83 0.72 6.68
CA VAL A 18 14.44 1.78 7.51
C VAL A 18 13.72 1.91 8.85
N PHE A 19 12.38 1.95 8.84
CA PHE A 19 11.60 2.06 10.07
C PHE A 19 11.76 0.83 10.97
N ALA A 20 11.75 -0.38 10.40
CA ALA A 20 12.01 -1.60 11.14
C ALA A 20 13.43 -1.63 11.73
N PHE A 21 14.44 -1.20 10.96
CA PHE A 21 15.83 -1.14 11.39
C PHE A 21 16.03 -0.22 12.60
N PHE A 22 15.41 0.97 12.57
CA PHE A 22 15.43 1.91 13.69
C PHE A 22 14.38 1.62 14.77
N LYS A 23 13.60 0.54 14.66
CA LYS A 23 12.50 0.18 15.57
C LYS A 23 11.47 1.30 15.75
N LEU A 24 11.28 2.11 14.71
CA LEU A 24 10.31 3.18 14.71
C LEU A 24 8.91 2.63 14.39
N PRO A 25 7.84 3.25 14.93
CA PRO A 25 6.49 2.93 14.50
C PRO A 25 6.36 3.23 13.01
N ILE A 26 6.02 2.20 12.23
CA ILE A 26 5.82 2.32 10.78
C ILE A 26 4.63 3.26 10.50
N PRO A 27 4.74 4.17 9.51
CA PRO A 27 3.69 5.14 9.19
C PRO A 27 2.53 4.51 8.40
N ALA A 28 2.72 3.30 7.86
CA ALA A 28 1.72 2.55 7.13
C ALA A 28 0.81 1.73 8.08
N PRO A 29 -0.41 1.33 7.65
CA PRO A 29 -1.27 0.46 8.42
C PRO A 29 -0.54 -0.84 8.79
N THR A 30 -0.26 -1.03 10.08
CA THR A 30 0.47 -2.21 10.59
C THR A 30 -0.42 -3.44 10.66
N ALA A 31 -1.73 -3.22 10.78
CA ALA A 31 -2.75 -4.24 10.84
C ALA A 31 -3.10 -4.73 9.42
N ILE A 32 -3.10 -6.05 9.21
CA ILE A 32 -3.54 -6.68 7.95
C ILE A 32 -4.95 -6.20 7.57
N GLN A 33 -5.81 -5.95 8.56
CA GLN A 33 -7.15 -5.40 8.39
C GLN A 33 -7.14 -4.03 7.68
N GLY A 34 -6.17 -3.17 7.98
CA GLY A 34 -6.03 -1.86 7.35
C GLY A 34 -5.62 -1.97 5.88
N ILE A 35 -4.70 -2.89 5.56
CA ILE A 35 -4.29 -3.17 4.17
C ILE A 35 -5.49 -3.70 3.37
N MET A 36 -6.24 -4.65 3.93
CA MET A 36 -7.44 -5.19 3.29
C MET A 36 -8.52 -4.12 3.08
N GLY A 37 -8.64 -3.14 3.99
CA GLY A 37 -9.52 -1.99 3.80
C GLY A 37 -9.18 -1.17 2.55
N ILE A 38 -7.90 -0.84 2.34
CA ILE A 38 -7.43 -0.10 1.15
C ILE A 38 -7.69 -0.91 -0.13
N VAL A 39 -7.42 -2.21 -0.12
CA VAL A 39 -7.72 -3.10 -1.25
C VAL A 39 -9.21 -3.12 -1.54
N GLY A 40 -10.05 -3.25 -0.52
CA GLY A 40 -11.51 -3.23 -0.66
C GLY A 40 -12.04 -1.92 -1.25
N ILE A 41 -11.50 -0.77 -0.84
CA ILE A 41 -11.85 0.54 -1.40
C ILE A 41 -11.52 0.60 -2.90
N PHE A 42 -10.32 0.17 -3.29
CA PHE A 42 -9.91 0.16 -4.70
C PHE A 42 -10.78 -0.79 -5.55
N LEU A 43 -11.04 -1.99 -5.04
CA LEU A 43 -11.91 -2.96 -5.73
C LEU A 43 -13.34 -2.44 -5.87
N GLY A 44 -13.90 -1.82 -4.83
CA GLY A 44 -15.23 -1.21 -4.88
C GLY A 44 -15.32 -0.09 -5.92
N TYR A 45 -14.30 0.77 -6.00
CA TYR A 45 -14.20 1.81 -7.03
C TYR A 45 -14.13 1.22 -8.44
N GLN A 46 -13.30 0.19 -8.64
CA GLN A 46 -13.16 -0.47 -9.93
C GLN A 46 -14.43 -1.23 -10.35
N LEU A 47 -15.14 -1.84 -9.39
CA LEU A 47 -16.45 -2.45 -9.62
C LEU A 47 -17.45 -1.40 -10.08
N TYR A 48 -17.56 -0.26 -9.38
CA TYR A 48 -18.45 0.82 -9.80
C TYR A 48 -18.17 1.25 -11.25
N ARG A 49 -16.90 1.51 -11.58
CA ARG A 49 -16.46 1.86 -12.94
C ARG A 49 -16.72 0.81 -14.01
N MET A 50 -16.92 -0.44 -13.62
CA MET A 50 -17.22 -1.53 -14.56
C MET A 50 -18.69 -1.52 -14.97
N PHE A 51 -19.59 -1.08 -14.08
CA PHE A 51 -21.04 -1.09 -14.29
C PHE A 51 -21.63 0.28 -14.62
N PHE A 52 -20.93 1.37 -14.29
CA PHE A 52 -21.32 2.77 -14.50
C PHE A 52 -20.14 3.58 -15.05
#